data_AF-A0A6J7CS35-F1
#
_entry.id   AF-A0A6J7CS35-F1
#
_cell.length_a   1.000
_cell.length_b   1.000
_cell.length_c   1.000
_cell.angle_alpha   90.00
_cell.angle_beta   90.00
_cell.angle_gamma   90.00
#
_symmetry.space_group_name_H-M   'P 1'
#
loop_
_entity.id
_entity.type
_entity.pdbx_description
1 polymer ?
#
loop_
_entity_poly.entity_id
_entity_poly.type
_entity_poly.pdbx_seq_one_letter_code
_entity_poly.pdbx_strand_id
1 'polypeptide(L)'
;MEVPLLFESGGEAAYDATIAVIAEEGLRAARAAARGHEAVDERAARQLSQEEKAARATYVVRNDGTVEVLEAELATILAALG
;
A
#
# COMPACT_ATOMS: atom_id res chain seq x y z
N MET A 1 0.02 7.39 9.97
CA MET A 1 -1.45 7.19 10.05
C MET A 1 -1.85 6.30 8.90
N GLU A 2 -2.65 5.25 9.11
CA GLU A 2 -3.23 4.47 8.01
C GLU A 2 -4.63 5.00 7.72
N VAL A 3 -4.91 5.32 6.45
CA VAL A 3 -6.19 5.93 6.03
C VAL A 3 -6.79 5.08 4.92
N PRO A 4 -7.88 4.35 5.20
CA PRO A 4 -8.66 3.71 4.14
C PRO A 4 -9.21 4.76 3.16
N LEU A 5 -9.22 4.45 1.87
CA LEU A 5 -9.78 5.30 0.81
C LEU A 5 -9.10 6.68 0.66
N LEU A 6 -7.84 6.81 1.09
CA LEU A 6 -7.08 8.06 1.05
C LEU A 6 -7.12 8.70 -0.35
N PHE A 7 -6.72 7.95 -1.37
CA PHE A 7 -6.62 8.42 -2.75
C PHE A 7 -7.97 8.50 -3.47
N GLU A 8 -8.91 7.65 -3.06
CA GLU A 8 -10.28 7.59 -3.56
C GLU A 8 -11.06 8.86 -3.20
N SER A 9 -10.74 9.46 -2.06
CA SER A 9 -11.37 10.67 -1.55
C SER A 9 -10.63 11.98 -1.89
N GLY A 10 -9.44 11.90 -2.50
CA GLY A 10 -8.56 13.05 -2.71
C GLY A 10 -7.90 13.56 -1.41
N GLY A 11 -7.93 12.76 -0.34
CA GLY A 11 -7.42 13.12 0.97
C GLY A 11 -5.89 13.21 1.04
N GLU A 12 -5.17 12.75 0.02
CA GLU A 12 -3.72 12.85 -0.07
C GLU A 12 -3.20 14.30 0.01
N ALA A 13 -4.00 15.28 -0.43
CA ALA A 13 -3.64 16.69 -0.37
C ALA A 13 -3.53 17.25 1.06
N ALA A 14 -4.03 16.53 2.06
CA ALA A 14 -3.94 16.91 3.47
C ALA A 14 -2.62 16.47 4.14
N TYR A 15 -1.75 15.77 3.42
CA TYR A 15 -0.49 15.23 3.96
C TYR A 15 0.71 15.76 3.19
N ASP A 16 1.82 16.01 3.89
CA ASP A 16 3.08 16.44 3.27
C ASP A 16 3.71 15.35 2.40
N ALA A 17 3.45 14.08 2.74
CA ALA A 17 3.87 12.92 1.96
C ALA A 17 2.91 11.74 2.16
N THR A 18 2.78 10.93 1.11
CA THR A 18 2.03 9.66 1.14
C THR A 18 2.92 8.51 0.68
N ILE A 19 2.74 7.33 1.29
CA ILE A 19 3.47 6.11 0.94
C ILE A 19 2.44 5.05 0.54
N ALA A 20 2.50 4.60 -0.71
CA ALA A 20 1.74 3.43 -1.16
C ALA A 20 2.60 2.18 -1.05
N VAL A 21 2.17 1.23 -0.21
CA VAL A 21 2.78 -0.11 -0.15
C VAL A 21 2.00 -1.01 -1.10
N ILE A 22 2.67 -1.51 -2.14
CA ILE A 22 2.09 -2.38 -3.15
C ILE A 22 2.75 -3.75 -3.16
N ALA A 23 2.08 -4.77 -3.67
CA ALA A 23 2.65 -6.08 -3.92
C ALA A 23 1.98 -6.75 -5.12
N GLU A 24 2.63 -7.73 -5.73
CA GLU A 24 2.07 -8.54 -6.80
C GLU A 24 0.70 -9.11 -6.41
N GLU A 25 -0.26 -9.06 -7.33
CA GLU A 25 -1.64 -9.45 -7.03
C GLU A 25 -1.76 -10.92 -6.62
N GLY A 26 -1.02 -11.82 -7.28
CA GLY A 26 -0.96 -13.23 -6.92
C GLY A 26 -0.43 -13.45 -5.50
N LEU A 27 0.60 -12.70 -5.12
CA LEU A 27 1.18 -12.76 -3.77
C LEU A 27 0.22 -12.23 -2.71
N ARG A 28 -0.52 -11.16 -3.01
CA ARG A 28 -1.55 -10.61 -2.11
C ARG A 28 -2.69 -11.59 -1.90
N ALA A 29 -3.20 -12.19 -2.98
CA ALA A 29 -4.24 -13.20 -2.91
C ALA A 29 -3.80 -14.39 -2.06
N ALA A 30 -2.59 -14.91 -2.30
CA ALA A 30 -2.02 -16.01 -1.51
C ALA A 30 -1.89 -15.65 -0.02
N ARG A 31 -1.39 -14.45 0.30
CA ARG A 31 -1.26 -13.95 1.68
C ARG A 31 -2.62 -13.71 2.36
N ALA A 32 -3.63 -13.27 1.61
CA ALA A 32 -4.98 -13.08 2.12
C ALA A 32 -5.67 -14.42 2.43
N ALA A 33 -5.56 -15.38 1.52
CA ALA A 33 -6.06 -16.74 1.71
C ALA A 33 -5.42 -17.42 2.92
N ALA A 34 -4.09 -17.31 3.08
CA ALA A 34 -3.37 -17.84 4.23
C ALA A 34 -3.81 -17.23 5.58
N ARG A 35 -4.37 -16.01 5.57
CA ARG A 35 -4.93 -15.34 6.75
C ARG A 35 -6.43 -15.61 6.97
N GLY A 36 -7.05 -16.46 6.14
CA GLY A 36 -8.50 -16.73 6.19
C GLY A 36 -9.34 -15.54 5.75
N HIS A 37 -8.77 -14.61 4.99
CA HIS A 37 -9.44 -13.42 4.46
C HIS A 37 -9.77 -13.62 2.97
N GLU A 38 -10.51 -14.66 2.61
CA GLU A 38 -10.97 -14.86 1.22
C GLU A 38 -11.94 -13.75 0.76
N ALA A 39 -12.63 -13.08 1.68
CA ALA A 39 -13.58 -12.00 1.39
C ALA A 39 -12.92 -10.61 1.14
N VAL A 40 -11.69 -10.57 0.61
CA VAL A 40 -10.99 -9.31 0.29
C VAL A 40 -11.59 -8.61 -0.95
N ASP A 41 -12.33 -9.35 -1.79
CA ASP A 41 -12.87 -8.85 -3.06
C ASP A 41 -13.88 -7.69 -2.92
N GLU A 42 -14.81 -7.75 -1.97
CA GLU A 42 -15.85 -6.69 -1.89
C GLU A 42 -15.29 -5.33 -1.45
N ARG A 43 -14.22 -5.34 -0.62
CA ARG A 43 -13.53 -4.11 -0.20
C ARG A 43 -12.55 -3.64 -1.26
N ALA A 44 -11.87 -4.55 -1.96
CA ALA A 44 -10.97 -4.23 -3.06
C ALA A 44 -11.73 -3.58 -4.23
N ALA A 45 -12.95 -4.04 -4.53
CA ALA A 45 -13.77 -3.52 -5.62
C ALA A 45 -14.16 -2.03 -5.48
N ARG A 46 -14.10 -1.47 -4.26
CA ARG A 46 -14.39 -0.05 -3.99
C ARG A 46 -13.14 0.80 -3.86
N GLN A 47 -11.96 0.19 -3.99
CA GLN A 47 -10.68 0.86 -3.88
C GLN A 47 -10.07 1.04 -5.26
N LEU A 48 -9.24 2.08 -5.40
CA LEU A 48 -8.36 2.20 -6.56
C LEU A 48 -7.43 1.00 -6.63
N SER A 49 -7.04 0.65 -7.85
CA SER A 49 -6.03 -0.38 -8.07
C SER A 49 -4.70 0.02 -7.40
N GLN A 50 -3.86 -0.96 -7.11
CA GLN A 50 -2.54 -0.69 -6.55
C GLN A 50 -1.69 0.20 -7.45
N GLU A 51 -1.81 0.02 -8.77
CA GLU A 51 -1.09 0.83 -9.75
C GLU A 51 -1.54 2.29 -9.71
N GLU A 52 -2.86 2.54 -9.61
CA GLU A 52 -3.39 3.89 -9.47
C GLU A 52 -2.99 4.55 -8.14
N LYS A 53 -2.97 3.79 -7.04
CA LYS A 53 -2.48 4.29 -5.74
C LYS A 53 -1.00 4.63 -5.81
N ALA A 54 -0.20 3.76 -6.43
CA ALA A 54 1.23 3.98 -6.62
C ALA A 54 1.50 5.23 -7.47
N ALA A 55 0.73 5.44 -8.54
CA ALA A 55 0.87 6.61 -9.40
C ALA A 55 0.52 7.95 -8.69
N ARG A 56 -0.29 7.91 -7.63
CA ARG A 56 -0.71 9.10 -6.86
C ARG A 56 0.14 9.34 -5.60
N ALA A 57 0.87 8.33 -5.14
CA ALA A 57 1.65 8.43 -3.91
C ALA A 57 2.94 9.23 -4.10
N THR A 58 3.40 9.89 -3.04
CA THR A 58 4.72 10.54 -3.01
C THR A 58 5.85 9.50 -3.09
N TYR A 59 5.66 8.36 -2.40
CA TYR A 59 6.57 7.24 -2.40
C TYR A 59 5.82 5.93 -2.63
N VAL A 60 6.49 4.98 -3.27
CA VAL A 60 5.98 3.63 -3.51
C VAL A 60 6.96 2.61 -2.98
N VAL A 61 6.47 1.63 -2.23
CA VAL A 61 7.26 0.55 -1.64
C VAL A 61 6.71 -0.79 -2.13
N ARG A 62 7.58 -1.65 -2.65
CA ARG A 62 7.19 -2.97 -3.17
C ARG A 62 7.40 -4.07 -2.14
N ASN A 63 6.30 -4.55 -1.58
CA ASN A 63 6.27 -5.66 -0.63
C ASN A 63 6.17 -7.03 -1.33
N ASP A 64 6.99 -7.24 -2.36
CA ASP A 64 7.09 -8.52 -3.07
C ASP A 64 8.03 -9.51 -2.34
N GLY A 65 8.96 -8.96 -1.55
CA GLY A 65 9.99 -9.71 -0.82
C GLY A 65 9.61 -10.07 0.61
N THR A 66 10.64 -10.12 1.46
CA THR A 66 10.51 -10.42 2.88
C THR A 66 10.19 -9.17 3.69
N VAL A 67 9.79 -9.35 4.95
CA VAL A 67 9.49 -8.24 5.86
C VAL A 67 10.74 -7.39 6.12
N GLU A 68 11.92 -8.00 6.17
CA GLU A 68 13.19 -7.29 6.41
C GLU A 68 13.54 -6.36 5.25
N VAL A 69 13.26 -6.77 4.01
CA VAL A 69 13.44 -5.90 2.83
C VAL A 69 12.46 -4.74 2.87
N LEU A 70 11.19 -5.02 3.19
CA LEU A 70 10.16 -4.00 3.34
C LEU A 70 10.53 -2.96 4.42
N GLU A 71 11.00 -3.44 5.57
CA GLU A 71 11.42 -2.59 6.69
C GLU A 71 12.61 -1.70 6.32
N ALA A 72 13.59 -2.25 5.59
CA ALA A 72 14.76 -1.48 5.14
C ALA A 72 14.37 -0.37 4.14
N GLU A 73 13.48 -0.67 3.19
CA GLU A 73 12.97 0.32 2.23
C GLU A 73 12.17 1.42 2.95
N LEU A 74 11.27 1.03 3.86
CA LEU A 74 10.49 1.99 4.66
C LEU A 74 11.40 2.85 5.53
N ALA A 75 12.40 2.28 6.19
CA ALA A 75 13.33 3.04 7.02
C ALA A 75 14.06 4.12 6.22
N THR A 76 14.44 3.81 4.97
CA THR A 76 15.09 4.77 4.07
C THR A 76 14.16 5.94 3.72
N ILE A 77 12.90 5.65 3.40
CA ILE A 77 11.91 6.69 3.08
C ILE A 77 11.59 7.54 4.32
N LEU A 78 11.37 6.90 5.47
CA LEU A 78 11.06 7.59 6.71
C LEU A 78 12.20 8.50 7.17
N ALA A 79 13.45 8.07 7.01
CA ALA A 79 14.62 8.92 7.31
C ALA A 79 14.70 10.16 6.41
N ALA A 80 14.16 10.10 5.18
CA ALA A 80 14.08 11.24 4.28
C ALA A 80 12.92 12.21 4.61
N LEU A 81 11.97 11.78 5.46
CA LEU A 81 10.80 12.58 5.87
C LEU A 81 11.03 13.40 7.15
N GLY A 82 12.08 13.10 7.92
CA GLY A 82 12.51 13.90 9.09
C GLY A 82 12.31 13.20 10.43
#